data_AF-A0A812NVG0-F1
#
_entry.id   AF-A0A812NVG0-F1
#
_cell.length_a   1.000
_cell.length_b   1.000
_cell.length_c   1.000
_cell.angle_alpha   90.00
_cell.angle_beta   90.00
_cell.angle_gamma   90.00
#
_symmetry.space_group_name_H-M   'P 1'
#
loop_
_entity.id
_entity.type
_entity.pdbx_description
1 polymer ?
#
loop_
_entity_poly.entity_id
_entity_poly.type
_entity_poly.pdbx_seq_one_letter_code
_entity_poly.pdbx_strand_id
1 'polypeptide(L)'
;MAEAESPCTPPKKGSKANRVWVEISGLWNSWEEDPIIRKAARKRKSLLCWPDPSKTGFINKASLKANWRVILNLVRLYCPLAPSNKTAPVGAIKKEVAKFFEEISLTPRVGLVHCESHSLRMFLSYINRRNDGSKKKDSCIAQIFEEVQKHWAPKIRSRGALVEADDEVEGDEQDDDGCEQDQLTEPDEDEDSQDLVDPYLASAMGLEAGSPQPCSAYVGTIPYEVNDENGKPAPSEPSTALANIDDACDADLVRSLAEIEHLAGSRFNRLRGYSR
;
A
#
# COMPACT_ATOMS: atom_id res chain seq x y z
N MET A 1 12.49 -57.64 -13.16
CA MET A 1 13.69 -56.81 -13.04
C MET A 1 13.29 -55.60 -12.22
N ALA A 2 13.71 -55.56 -10.95
CA ALA A 2 13.39 -54.50 -10.01
C ALA A 2 14.50 -53.46 -10.09
N GLU A 3 14.15 -52.23 -10.49
CA GLU A 3 15.08 -51.10 -10.53
C GLU A 3 15.33 -50.65 -9.09
N ALA A 4 16.59 -50.74 -8.66
CA ALA A 4 17.04 -50.35 -7.34
C ALA A 4 16.98 -48.82 -7.20
N GLU A 5 16.18 -48.36 -6.24
CA GLU A 5 16.10 -46.96 -5.86
C GLU A 5 17.47 -46.48 -5.36
N SER A 6 18.01 -45.47 -6.05
CA SER A 6 19.33 -44.90 -5.80
C SER A 6 19.35 -44.09 -4.50
N PRO A 7 20.39 -44.20 -3.65
CA PRO A 7 20.45 -43.53 -2.35
C PRO A 7 20.52 -42.00 -2.50
N CYS A 8 19.49 -41.36 -1.95
CA CYS A 8 19.34 -39.91 -1.85
C CYS A 8 20.49 -39.31 -1.02
N THR A 9 21.46 -38.68 -1.68
CA THR A 9 22.55 -37.97 -1.00
C THR A 9 22.03 -36.62 -0.46
N PRO A 10 22.31 -36.27 0.81
CA PRO A 10 21.84 -35.02 1.38
C PRO A 10 22.53 -33.81 0.71
N PRO A 11 21.78 -32.75 0.36
CA PRO A 11 22.33 -31.58 -0.33
C PRO A 11 23.32 -30.82 0.57
N LYS A 12 24.49 -30.50 0.02
CA LYS A 12 25.56 -29.75 0.69
C LYS A 12 25.09 -28.34 1.09
N LYS A 13 25.40 -27.94 2.33
CA LYS A 13 25.18 -26.59 2.90
C LYS A 13 25.92 -25.55 2.04
N GLY A 14 25.15 -24.77 1.28
CA GLY A 14 25.64 -23.77 0.31
C GLY A 14 24.64 -23.45 -0.81
N SER A 15 23.47 -24.10 -0.78
CA SER A 15 22.40 -23.96 -1.76
C SER A 15 21.87 -22.50 -1.80
N LYS A 16 22.26 -21.77 -2.85
CA LYS A 16 21.57 -20.57 -3.31
C LYS A 16 20.10 -20.93 -3.43
N ALA A 17 19.27 -20.43 -2.52
CA ALA A 17 17.86 -20.78 -2.42
C ALA A 17 17.23 -20.78 -3.82
N ASN A 18 16.77 -21.95 -4.26
CA ASN A 18 16.20 -22.14 -5.59
C ASN A 18 14.99 -21.20 -5.72
N ARG A 19 15.23 -20.04 -6.36
CA ARG A 19 14.25 -18.96 -6.46
C ARG A 19 13.37 -19.32 -7.64
N VAL A 20 12.22 -19.92 -7.34
CA VAL A 20 11.21 -20.21 -8.36
C VAL A 20 10.72 -18.87 -8.91
N TRP A 21 11.02 -18.60 -10.18
CA TRP A 21 10.53 -17.43 -10.88
C TRP A 21 9.12 -17.74 -11.36
N VAL A 22 8.13 -17.13 -10.69
CA VAL A 22 6.73 -17.19 -11.13
C VAL A 22 6.46 -15.94 -11.95
N GLU A 23 6.10 -16.13 -13.21
CA GLU A 23 5.65 -15.06 -14.09
C GLU A 23 4.15 -14.82 -13.85
N ILE A 24 3.77 -13.57 -13.56
CA ILE A 24 2.39 -13.19 -13.22
C ILE A 24 1.81 -12.36 -14.37
N SER A 25 1.91 -12.87 -15.60
CA SER A 25 1.44 -12.17 -16.79
C SER A 25 -0.09 -12.10 -16.82
N GLY A 26 -0.64 -10.93 -17.16
CA GLY A 26 -2.08 -10.75 -17.36
C GLY A 26 -2.84 -10.35 -16.10
N LEU A 27 -2.12 -10.03 -15.01
CA LEU A 27 -2.70 -9.42 -13.83
C LEU A 27 -3.28 -8.03 -14.15
N TRP A 28 -2.59 -7.24 -14.97
CA TRP A 28 -3.08 -5.95 -15.42
C TRP A 28 -4.43 -6.06 -16.16
N ASN A 29 -4.61 -7.08 -17.01
CA ASN A 29 -5.87 -7.36 -17.71
C ASN A 29 -7.01 -7.58 -16.71
N SER A 30 -6.78 -8.42 -15.69
CA SER A 30 -7.80 -8.72 -14.69
C SER A 30 -8.22 -7.48 -13.88
N TRP A 31 -7.33 -6.49 -13.70
CA TRP A 31 -7.67 -5.23 -13.06
C TRP A 31 -8.41 -4.28 -14.00
N GLU A 32 -8.06 -4.26 -15.29
CA GLU A 32 -8.71 -3.43 -16.30
C GLU A 32 -10.13 -3.92 -16.64
N GLU A 33 -10.33 -5.23 -16.63
CA GLU A 33 -11.64 -5.87 -16.83
C GLU A 33 -12.62 -5.64 -15.67
N ASP A 34 -12.14 -5.43 -14.43
CA ASP A 34 -13.01 -5.08 -13.30
C ASP A 34 -13.37 -3.58 -13.34
N PRO A 35 -14.62 -3.20 -13.70
CA PRO A 35 -14.99 -1.80 -13.85
C PRO A 35 -14.90 -1.02 -12.53
N ILE A 36 -14.98 -1.69 -11.38
CA ILE A 36 -14.89 -1.05 -10.07
C ILE A 36 -13.44 -0.71 -9.75
N ILE A 37 -12.50 -1.63 -10.03
CA ILE A 37 -11.06 -1.36 -9.88
C ILE A 37 -10.66 -0.22 -10.83
N ARG A 38 -11.04 -0.33 -12.11
CA ARG A 38 -10.74 0.67 -13.14
C ARG A 38 -11.26 2.06 -12.78
N LYS A 39 -12.55 2.16 -12.40
CA LYS A 39 -13.16 3.44 -11.99
C LYS A 39 -12.49 4.03 -10.76
N ALA A 40 -12.20 3.20 -9.75
CA ALA A 40 -11.55 3.65 -8.53
C ALA A 40 -10.10 4.11 -8.78
N ALA A 41 -9.35 3.38 -9.62
CA ALA A 41 -7.98 3.72 -10.00
C ALA A 41 -7.90 5.05 -10.76
N ARG A 42 -8.79 5.28 -11.73
CA ARG A 42 -8.87 6.56 -12.45
C ARG A 42 -9.23 7.73 -11.54
N LYS A 43 -10.21 7.53 -10.64
CA LYS A 43 -10.64 8.58 -9.71
C LYS A 43 -9.52 8.96 -8.73
N ARG A 44 -8.81 7.99 -8.18
CA ARG A 44 -7.77 8.21 -7.15
C ARG A 44 -6.38 8.44 -7.70
N LYS A 45 -6.16 8.14 -8.99
CA LYS A 45 -4.82 8.08 -9.61
C LYS A 45 -3.88 7.10 -8.88
N SER A 46 -4.45 6.03 -8.32
CA SER A 46 -3.79 5.03 -7.47
C SER A 46 -4.58 3.73 -7.53
N LEU A 47 -3.91 2.60 -7.74
CA LEU A 47 -4.52 1.26 -7.73
C LEU A 47 -5.01 0.91 -6.33
N LEU A 48 -4.20 1.19 -5.31
CA LEU A 48 -4.51 0.90 -3.92
C LEU A 48 -5.19 2.09 -3.21
N CYS A 49 -5.96 1.76 -2.18
CA CYS A 49 -6.65 2.69 -1.28
C CYS A 49 -6.19 2.47 0.15
N TRP A 50 -5.82 3.55 0.83
CA TRP A 50 -5.49 3.51 2.24
C TRP A 50 -6.64 4.16 3.02
N PRO A 51 -7.22 3.49 4.04
CA PRO A 51 -8.29 4.08 4.85
C PRO A 51 -7.86 5.39 5.52
N ASP A 52 -6.59 5.43 5.93
CA ASP A 52 -5.95 6.57 6.57
C ASP A 52 -4.66 6.90 5.79
N PRO A 53 -4.51 8.15 5.29
CA PRO A 53 -3.31 8.55 4.55
C PRO A 53 -2.04 8.53 5.41
N SER A 54 -2.14 8.75 6.72
CA SER A 54 -1.00 8.69 7.63
C SER A 54 -0.43 7.27 7.76
N LYS A 55 -1.29 6.25 7.57
CA LYS A 55 -0.97 4.82 7.65
C LYS A 55 -0.73 4.21 6.26
N THR A 56 -0.29 5.01 5.29
CA THR A 56 0.05 4.53 3.95
C THR A 56 1.20 3.50 4.02
N GLY A 57 0.97 2.29 3.52
CA GLY A 57 1.94 1.19 3.56
C GLY A 57 1.77 0.23 4.75
N PHE A 58 0.96 0.59 5.75
CA PHE A 58 0.67 -0.30 6.88
C PHE A 58 -0.43 -1.30 6.52
N ILE A 59 -0.07 -2.59 6.52
CA ILE A 59 -0.99 -3.67 6.15
C ILE A 59 -1.74 -4.18 7.38
N ASN A 60 -2.98 -3.73 7.53
CA ASN A 60 -3.92 -4.20 8.56
C ASN A 60 -5.22 -4.75 7.93
N LYS A 61 -6.14 -5.23 8.76
CA LYS A 61 -7.44 -5.77 8.31
C LYS A 61 -8.27 -4.73 7.53
N ALA A 62 -8.26 -3.47 7.96
CA ALA A 62 -9.00 -2.39 7.30
C ALA A 62 -8.48 -2.10 5.89
N SER A 63 -7.16 -1.97 5.73
CA SER A 63 -6.50 -1.81 4.42
C SER A 63 -6.74 -3.01 3.51
N LEU A 64 -6.72 -4.24 4.04
CA LEU A 64 -7.04 -5.44 3.25
C LEU A 64 -8.50 -5.42 2.79
N LYS A 65 -9.43 -5.00 3.66
CA LYS A 65 -10.85 -4.83 3.30
C LYS A 65 -11.05 -3.74 2.26
N ALA A 66 -10.32 -2.63 2.31
CA ALA A 66 -10.41 -1.57 1.30
C ALA A 66 -9.91 -2.01 -0.09
N ASN A 67 -8.94 -2.92 -0.13
CA ASN A 67 -8.27 -3.35 -1.36
C ASN A 67 -8.64 -4.77 -1.82
N TRP A 68 -9.66 -5.38 -1.22
CA TRP A 68 -9.91 -6.82 -1.32
C TRP A 68 -10.01 -7.35 -2.76
N ARG A 69 -10.60 -6.57 -3.69
CA ARG A 69 -10.76 -6.97 -5.10
C ARG A 69 -9.43 -7.02 -5.85
N VAL A 70 -8.60 -5.99 -5.67
CA VAL A 70 -7.26 -5.94 -6.27
C VAL A 70 -6.43 -7.12 -5.80
N ILE A 71 -6.50 -7.42 -4.50
CA ILE A 71 -5.80 -8.54 -3.88
C ILE A 71 -6.37 -9.89 -4.32
N LEU A 72 -7.69 -10.01 -4.47
CA LEU A 72 -8.33 -11.23 -4.94
C LEU A 72 -7.88 -11.61 -6.35
N ASN A 73 -7.81 -10.65 -7.28
CA ASN A 73 -7.31 -10.90 -8.64
C ASN A 73 -5.83 -11.34 -8.64
N LEU A 74 -5.01 -10.72 -7.79
CA LEU A 74 -3.63 -11.14 -7.58
C LEU A 74 -3.54 -12.58 -7.04
N VAL A 75 -4.36 -12.92 -6.05
CA VAL A 75 -4.40 -14.28 -5.46
C VAL A 75 -4.85 -15.32 -6.49
N ARG A 76 -5.89 -15.04 -7.27
CA ARG A 76 -6.41 -15.94 -8.32
C ARG A 76 -5.38 -16.29 -9.37
N LEU A 77 -4.54 -15.33 -9.75
CA LEU A 77 -3.49 -15.56 -10.76
C LEU A 77 -2.23 -16.15 -10.16
N TYR A 78 -1.80 -15.68 -8.98
CA TYR A 78 -0.53 -16.07 -8.40
C TYR A 78 -0.57 -17.44 -7.73
N CYS A 79 -1.62 -17.76 -6.96
CA CYS A 79 -1.67 -18.98 -6.16
C CYS A 79 -1.61 -20.29 -6.97
N PRO A 80 -2.29 -20.41 -8.14
CA PRO A 80 -2.18 -21.60 -8.98
C PRO A 80 -0.76 -21.81 -9.53
N LEU A 81 -0.01 -20.72 -9.76
CA LEU A 81 1.32 -20.76 -10.37
C LEU A 81 2.44 -20.97 -9.35
N ALA A 82 2.23 -20.57 -8.09
CA ALA A 82 3.24 -20.69 -7.04
C ALA A 82 3.18 -22.07 -6.36
N PRO A 83 4.28 -22.85 -6.35
CA PRO A 83 4.30 -24.20 -5.79
C PRO A 83 4.20 -24.24 -4.26
N SER A 84 4.35 -23.10 -3.59
CA SER A 84 4.31 -22.98 -2.14
C SER A 84 3.76 -21.61 -1.77
N ASN A 85 3.37 -21.45 -0.50
CA ASN A 85 2.86 -20.19 0.10
C ASN A 85 3.94 -19.09 0.25
N LYS A 86 4.78 -18.93 -0.76
CA LYS A 86 5.76 -17.85 -0.88
C LYS A 86 5.05 -16.57 -1.32
N THR A 87 5.70 -15.45 -1.07
CA THR A 87 5.25 -14.14 -1.52
C THR A 87 5.66 -13.92 -2.97
N ALA A 88 4.78 -13.31 -3.77
CA ALA A 88 5.09 -12.95 -5.15
C ALA A 88 6.34 -12.05 -5.27
N PRO A 89 7.17 -12.25 -6.30
CA PRO A 89 8.34 -11.41 -6.54
C PRO A 89 7.91 -10.00 -6.97
N VAL A 90 8.41 -8.97 -6.26
CA VAL A 90 8.06 -7.56 -6.52
C VAL A 90 8.33 -7.16 -7.96
N GLY A 91 9.40 -7.68 -8.58
CA GLY A 91 9.74 -7.38 -9.96
C GLY A 91 8.68 -7.81 -10.97
N ALA A 92 7.98 -8.92 -10.73
CA ALA A 92 6.89 -9.36 -11.60
C ALA A 92 5.66 -8.45 -11.40
N ILE A 93 5.29 -8.16 -10.16
CA ILE A 93 4.18 -7.26 -9.83
C ILE A 93 4.42 -5.87 -10.41
N LYS A 94 5.65 -5.35 -10.34
CA LYS A 94 6.04 -4.03 -10.85
C LYS A 94 5.77 -3.86 -12.33
N LYS A 95 6.02 -4.89 -13.14
CA LYS A 95 5.74 -4.86 -14.59
C LYS A 95 4.24 -4.74 -14.85
N GLU A 96 3.44 -5.51 -14.12
CA GLU A 96 1.98 -5.53 -14.25
C GLU A 96 1.34 -4.21 -13.78
N VAL A 97 1.81 -3.64 -12.67
CA VAL A 97 1.34 -2.34 -12.16
C VAL A 97 1.71 -1.20 -13.12
N ALA A 98 2.93 -1.20 -13.65
CA ALA A 98 3.34 -0.21 -14.65
C ALA A 98 2.46 -0.27 -15.90
N LYS A 99 2.24 -1.47 -16.42
CA LYS A 99 1.39 -1.70 -17.60
C LYS A 99 -0.07 -1.30 -17.33
N PHE A 100 -0.61 -1.60 -16.17
CA PHE A 100 -1.95 -1.17 -15.79
C PHE A 100 -2.09 0.36 -15.84
N PHE A 101 -1.10 1.11 -15.34
CA PHE A 101 -1.13 2.58 -15.39
C PHE A 101 -1.04 3.14 -16.81
N GLU A 102 -0.22 2.52 -17.67
CA GLU A 102 -0.13 2.87 -19.09
C GLU A 102 -1.49 2.75 -19.79
N GLU A 103 -2.20 1.64 -19.55
CA GLU A 103 -3.49 1.34 -20.19
C GLU A 103 -4.63 2.26 -19.72
N ILE A 104 -4.66 2.63 -18.44
CA ILE A 104 -5.63 3.62 -17.95
C ILE A 104 -5.24 5.07 -18.27
N SER A 105 -4.21 5.28 -19.12
CA SER A 105 -3.70 6.59 -19.55
C SER A 105 -3.25 7.49 -18.40
N LEU A 106 -2.74 6.89 -17.31
CA LEU A 106 -2.14 7.61 -16.20
C LEU A 106 -0.63 7.55 -16.34
N THR A 107 0.03 8.72 -16.35
CA THR A 107 1.51 8.77 -16.40
C THR A 107 2.10 8.08 -15.17
N PRO A 108 2.80 6.94 -15.34
CA PRO A 108 3.24 6.15 -14.21
C PRO A 108 4.35 6.89 -13.47
N ARG A 109 4.06 7.37 -12.27
CA ARG A 109 5.10 7.89 -11.37
C ARG A 109 5.91 6.69 -10.88
N VAL A 110 7.20 6.65 -11.19
CA VAL A 110 8.09 5.52 -10.85
C VAL A 110 8.03 5.16 -9.36
N GLY A 111 7.95 6.17 -8.49
CA GLY A 111 7.79 5.99 -7.05
C GLY A 111 6.47 5.31 -6.67
N LEU A 112 5.35 5.72 -7.27
CA LEU A 112 4.03 5.12 -7.01
C LEU A 112 4.00 3.65 -7.42
N VAL A 113 4.48 3.34 -8.63
CA VAL A 113 4.56 1.95 -9.13
C VAL A 113 5.36 1.08 -8.17
N HIS A 114 6.49 1.58 -7.66
CA HIS A 114 7.30 0.85 -6.69
C HIS A 114 6.56 0.61 -5.37
N CYS A 115 5.97 1.66 -4.78
CA CYS A 115 5.24 1.59 -3.52
C CYS A 115 4.05 0.62 -3.59
N GLU A 116 3.26 0.68 -4.67
CA GLU A 116 2.11 -0.21 -4.83
C GLU A 116 2.52 -1.66 -5.02
N SER A 117 3.55 -1.91 -5.84
CA SER A 117 4.08 -3.26 -6.06
C SER A 117 4.62 -3.88 -4.77
N HIS A 118 5.27 -3.07 -3.94
CA HIS A 118 5.75 -3.49 -2.63
C HIS A 118 4.58 -3.79 -1.69
N SER A 119 3.57 -2.91 -1.65
CA SER A 119 2.37 -3.08 -0.82
C SER A 119 1.59 -4.34 -1.19
N LEU A 120 1.43 -4.64 -2.48
CA LEU A 120 0.81 -5.87 -2.98
C LEU A 120 1.54 -7.13 -2.49
N ARG A 121 2.88 -7.13 -2.51
CA ARG A 121 3.66 -8.21 -1.91
C ARG A 121 3.41 -8.33 -0.41
N MET A 122 3.32 -7.21 0.30
CA MET A 122 3.09 -7.20 1.75
C MET A 122 1.67 -7.67 2.11
N PHE A 123 0.66 -7.39 1.28
CA PHE A 123 -0.68 -7.97 1.42
C PHE A 123 -0.65 -9.50 1.28
N LEU A 124 0.04 -10.04 0.25
CA LEU A 124 0.21 -11.50 0.12
C LEU A 124 0.96 -12.09 1.33
N SER A 125 2.01 -11.43 1.82
CA SER A 125 2.70 -11.85 3.04
C SER A 125 1.77 -11.89 4.26
N TYR A 126 0.94 -10.85 4.41
CA TYR A 126 -0.07 -10.77 5.47
C TYR A 126 -1.09 -11.91 5.36
N ILE A 127 -1.64 -12.17 4.18
CA ILE A 127 -2.57 -13.28 3.92
C ILE A 127 -1.92 -14.64 4.24
N ASN A 128 -0.69 -14.86 3.78
CA ASN A 128 0.03 -16.13 4.01
C ASN A 128 0.33 -16.37 5.49
N ARG A 129 0.54 -15.29 6.27
CA ARG A 129 0.66 -15.38 7.72
C ARG A 129 -0.68 -15.70 8.37
N ARG A 130 -1.76 -15.03 7.94
CA ARG A 130 -3.11 -15.12 8.53
C ARG A 130 -3.98 -16.26 7.96
N ASN A 131 -3.45 -17.12 7.08
CA ASN A 131 -4.17 -18.28 6.55
C ASN A 131 -4.14 -19.44 7.56
N ASP A 132 -4.93 -19.28 8.61
CA ASP A 132 -5.10 -20.17 9.75
C ASP A 132 -6.28 -21.15 9.61
N GLY A 133 -7.09 -21.03 8.56
CA GLY A 133 -8.31 -21.82 8.39
C GLY A 133 -9.50 -21.34 9.24
N SER A 134 -9.43 -20.16 9.87
CA SER A 134 -10.55 -19.65 10.67
C SER A 134 -11.75 -19.27 9.80
N LYS A 135 -12.95 -19.63 10.28
CA LYS A 135 -14.25 -19.40 9.60
C LYS A 135 -14.87 -18.03 9.87
N LYS A 136 -14.35 -17.27 10.85
CA LYS A 136 -14.91 -15.97 11.29
C LYS A 136 -14.31 -14.81 10.48
N LYS A 137 -14.60 -14.73 9.18
CA LYS A 137 -14.04 -13.68 8.32
C LYS A 137 -15.16 -12.85 7.69
N ASP A 138 -14.95 -11.54 7.59
CA ASP A 138 -15.78 -10.65 6.77
C ASP A 138 -15.97 -11.25 5.37
N SER A 139 -17.17 -11.14 4.78
CA SER A 139 -17.49 -11.83 3.50
C SER A 139 -16.49 -11.53 2.37
N CYS A 140 -16.01 -10.29 2.29
CA CYS A 140 -15.02 -9.86 1.30
C CYS A 140 -13.65 -10.52 1.51
N ILE A 141 -13.22 -10.62 2.77
CA ILE A 141 -11.94 -11.22 3.14
C ILE A 141 -12.03 -12.75 3.04
N ALA A 142 -13.19 -13.33 3.37
CA ALA A 142 -13.45 -14.76 3.25
C ALA A 142 -13.20 -15.27 1.83
N GLN A 143 -13.62 -14.53 0.79
CA GLN A 143 -13.37 -14.89 -0.61
C GLN A 143 -11.87 -14.99 -0.94
N ILE A 144 -11.04 -14.11 -0.38
CA ILE A 144 -9.58 -14.16 -0.58
C ILE A 144 -9.03 -15.45 0.03
N PHE A 145 -9.41 -15.75 1.28
CA PHE A 145 -8.90 -16.95 1.96
C PHE A 145 -9.45 -18.25 1.36
N GLU A 146 -10.70 -18.25 0.90
CA GLU A 146 -11.27 -19.37 0.16
C GLU A 146 -10.45 -19.66 -1.11
N GLU A 147 -10.11 -18.62 -1.87
CA GLU A 147 -9.28 -18.78 -3.06
C GLU A 147 -7.86 -19.27 -2.73
N VAL A 148 -7.24 -18.75 -1.68
CA VAL A 148 -5.93 -19.25 -1.21
C VAL A 148 -6.01 -20.72 -0.81
N GLN A 149 -7.08 -21.13 -0.10
CA GLN A 149 -7.25 -22.49 0.39
C GLN A 149 -7.45 -23.53 -0.72
N LYS A 150 -7.89 -23.11 -1.92
CA LYS A 150 -7.94 -23.99 -3.10
C LYS A 150 -6.55 -24.49 -3.52
N HIS A 151 -5.51 -23.70 -3.25
CA HIS A 151 -4.14 -23.98 -3.72
C HIS A 151 -3.17 -24.32 -2.59
N TRP A 152 -3.32 -23.69 -1.41
CA TRP A 152 -2.40 -23.85 -0.29
C TRP A 152 -3.12 -24.30 0.97
N ALA A 153 -2.62 -25.38 1.57
CA ALA A 153 -3.12 -25.86 2.84
C ALA A 153 -3.00 -24.77 3.94
N PRO A 154 -4.02 -24.62 4.80
CA PRO A 154 -3.96 -23.69 5.91
C PRO A 154 -2.80 -24.04 6.85
N LYS A 155 -2.09 -23.02 7.33
CA LYS A 155 -1.04 -23.21 8.34
C LYS A 155 -1.71 -23.43 9.68
N ILE A 156 -1.67 -24.66 10.17
CA ILE A 156 -2.06 -24.96 11.55
C ILE A 156 -1.01 -24.32 12.46
N ARG A 157 -1.30 -23.12 12.97
CA ARG A 157 -0.48 -22.55 14.04
C ARG A 157 -0.77 -23.36 15.30
N SER A 158 0.27 -23.93 15.90
CA SER A 158 0.15 -24.51 17.24
C SER A 158 -0.44 -23.46 18.17
N ARG A 159 -1.54 -23.81 18.84
CA ARG A 159 -2.37 -22.93 19.69
C ARG A 159 -1.56 -22.10 20.70
N GLY A 160 -0.38 -22.56 21.11
CA GLY A 160 0.53 -21.85 22.01
C GLY A 160 1.20 -20.59 21.43
N ALA A 161 1.22 -20.39 20.11
CA ALA A 161 1.86 -19.22 19.48
C ALA A 161 0.86 -18.10 19.10
N LEU A 162 -0.42 -18.23 19.47
CA LEU A 162 -1.49 -17.30 19.06
C LEU A 162 -1.92 -16.33 20.16
N VAL A 163 -1.45 -16.50 21.41
CA VAL A 163 -2.00 -15.78 22.57
C VAL A 163 -1.47 -14.34 22.71
N GLU A 164 -0.49 -13.91 21.91
CA GLU A 164 0.18 -12.60 22.12
C GLU A 164 0.07 -11.60 20.95
N ALA A 165 -0.61 -11.92 19.84
CA ALA A 165 -0.50 -11.11 18.61
C ALA A 165 -1.79 -10.46 18.10
N ASP A 166 -2.94 -10.62 18.77
CA ASP A 166 -4.23 -10.11 18.28
C ASP A 166 -5.12 -9.42 19.32
N ASP A 167 -4.69 -9.30 20.58
CA ASP A 167 -5.35 -8.46 21.58
C ASP A 167 -4.62 -7.12 21.75
N GLU A 168 -4.15 -6.53 20.63
CA GLU A 168 -4.02 -5.07 20.54
C GLU A 168 -5.44 -4.50 20.57
N VAL A 169 -5.93 -4.30 21.80
CA VAL A 169 -6.66 -3.12 22.25
C VAL A 169 -7.00 -2.19 21.07
N GLU A 170 -8.19 -2.37 20.49
CA GLU A 170 -8.95 -1.22 19.98
C GLU A 170 -9.24 -0.35 21.21
N GLY A 171 -8.21 0.37 21.65
CA GLY A 171 -8.37 1.47 22.58
C GLY A 171 -9.17 2.48 21.81
N ASP A 172 -10.42 2.67 22.24
CA ASP A 172 -11.10 3.94 22.05
C ASP A 172 -10.06 5.04 22.21
N GLU A 173 -9.98 5.90 21.19
CA GLU A 173 -9.41 7.22 21.32
C GLU A 173 -10.23 7.94 22.40
N GLN A 174 -9.92 7.66 23.68
CA GLN A 174 -10.16 8.62 24.74
C GLN A 174 -9.15 9.73 24.48
N ASP A 175 -9.68 10.86 24.01
CA ASP A 175 -9.11 12.18 24.18
C ASP A 175 -8.74 12.36 25.67
N ASP A 176 -7.56 11.88 26.05
CA ASP A 176 -6.94 12.23 27.32
C ASP A 176 -6.02 13.43 27.07
N ASP A 177 -6.64 14.60 27.16
CA ASP A 177 -5.99 15.90 27.26
C ASP A 177 -5.30 15.99 28.64
N GLY A 178 -4.26 15.17 28.80
CA GLY A 178 -3.50 14.97 30.03
C GLY A 178 -2.07 15.47 29.86
N CYS A 179 -1.89 16.78 29.98
CA CYS A 179 -0.57 17.39 30.16
C CYS A 179 0.08 16.89 31.46
N GLU A 180 0.89 15.84 31.39
CA GLU A 180 1.76 15.43 32.50
C GLU A 180 3.23 15.39 32.08
N GLN A 181 3.90 16.47 32.46
CA GLN A 181 5.30 16.61 32.86
C GLN A 181 6.32 15.63 32.26
N ASP A 182 7.13 16.17 31.34
CA ASP A 182 8.50 15.75 31.09
C ASP A 182 9.28 15.64 32.42
N GLN A 183 9.40 14.42 32.96
CA GLN A 183 10.54 14.08 33.80
C GLN A 183 11.71 13.75 32.88
N LEU A 184 12.53 14.79 32.66
CA LEU A 184 13.87 14.74 32.11
C LEU A 184 14.68 13.68 32.88
N THR A 185 14.74 12.47 32.34
CA THR A 185 15.66 11.44 32.83
C THR A 185 16.97 11.68 32.09
N GLU A 186 18.01 12.06 32.83
CA GLU A 186 19.35 12.27 32.30
C GLU A 186 19.82 10.98 31.59
N PRO A 187 20.36 11.06 30.36
CA PRO A 187 20.97 9.91 29.74
C PRO A 187 22.26 9.58 30.48
N ASP A 188 22.30 8.38 31.06
CA ASP A 188 23.53 7.78 31.58
C ASP A 188 24.59 7.76 30.45
N GLU A 189 25.76 8.31 30.76
CA GLU A 189 26.93 8.37 29.90
C GLU A 189 27.52 6.97 29.70
N ASP A 190 26.94 6.20 28.76
CA ASP A 190 27.52 4.93 28.32
C ASP A 190 28.77 5.19 27.47
N GLU A 191 29.87 4.66 27.99
CA GLU A 191 31.25 4.73 27.51
C GLU A 191 31.42 4.33 26.03
N ASP A 192 32.04 5.24 25.25
CA ASP A 192 33.05 4.99 24.20
C ASP A 192 32.89 3.73 23.33
N SER A 193 31.71 3.50 22.75
CA SER A 193 31.59 2.64 21.57
C SER A 193 31.90 3.45 20.31
N GLN A 194 33.20 3.65 20.04
CA GLN A 194 33.68 4.11 18.74
C GLN A 194 33.38 3.04 17.69
N ASP A 195 32.13 3.05 17.20
CA ASP A 195 31.77 2.29 16.01
C ASP A 195 32.67 2.76 14.87
N LEU A 196 33.58 1.87 14.44
CA LEU A 196 34.41 2.06 13.26
C LEU A 196 33.47 2.37 12.08
N VAL A 197 33.42 3.66 11.71
CA VAL A 197 32.72 4.12 10.52
C VAL A 197 33.26 3.35 9.33
N ASP A 198 32.36 2.66 8.63
CA ASP A 198 32.68 1.87 7.45
C ASP A 198 33.53 2.72 6.47
N PRO A 199 34.79 2.35 6.21
CA PRO A 199 35.70 3.14 5.39
C PRO A 199 35.18 3.34 3.96
N TYR A 200 34.30 2.46 3.48
CA TYR A 200 33.69 2.62 2.17
C TYR A 200 32.64 3.74 2.16
N LEU A 201 31.87 3.88 3.25
CA LEU A 201 30.89 4.95 3.40
C LEU A 201 31.57 6.32 3.54
N ALA A 202 32.68 6.38 4.27
CA ALA A 202 33.49 7.60 4.41
C ALA A 202 34.05 8.10 3.06
N SER A 203 34.56 7.19 2.23
CA SER A 203 35.05 7.53 0.87
C SER A 203 33.90 7.94 -0.06
N ALA A 204 32.74 7.28 0.02
CA ALA A 204 31.57 7.65 -0.78
C ALA A 204 31.00 9.04 -0.43
N MET A 205 31.14 9.49 0.82
CA MET A 205 30.75 10.84 1.25
C MET A 205 31.84 11.90 0.99
N GLY A 206 32.97 11.53 0.40
CA GLY A 206 34.08 12.45 0.14
C GLY A 206 34.78 12.94 1.40
N LEU A 207 34.67 12.21 2.52
CA LEU A 207 35.33 12.52 3.80
C LEU A 207 36.74 11.92 3.85
N GLU A 208 37.54 12.10 2.79
CA GLU A 208 38.93 11.66 2.80
C GLU A 208 39.80 12.65 3.60
N ALA A 209 40.59 12.11 4.54
CA ALA A 209 41.50 12.88 5.36
C ALA A 209 42.55 13.59 4.48
N GLY A 210 42.44 14.92 4.37
CA GLY A 210 43.29 15.75 3.52
C GLY A 210 42.55 16.49 2.40
N SER A 211 41.26 16.25 2.22
CA SER A 211 40.44 17.10 1.35
C SER A 211 40.35 18.52 1.95
N PRO A 212 40.64 19.58 1.18
CA PRO A 212 40.46 20.95 1.66
C PRO A 212 39.02 21.11 2.13
N GLN A 213 38.83 21.70 3.33
CA GLN A 213 37.50 21.98 3.87
C GLN A 213 36.64 22.58 2.74
N PRO A 214 35.47 22.00 2.42
CA PRO A 214 34.59 22.60 1.43
C PRO A 214 34.34 24.04 1.91
N CYS A 215 34.49 25.02 1.00
CA CYS A 215 34.19 26.42 1.29
C CYS A 215 32.88 26.44 2.07
N SER A 216 32.96 26.77 3.36
CA SER A 216 31.84 26.77 4.27
C SER A 216 30.68 27.43 3.53
N ALA A 217 29.65 26.65 3.21
CA ALA A 217 28.42 27.19 2.69
C ALA A 217 27.91 28.09 3.80
N TYR A 218 28.26 29.37 3.71
CA TYR A 218 27.67 30.43 4.49
C TYR A 218 26.19 30.30 4.16
N VAL A 219 25.44 29.66 5.06
CA VAL A 219 23.98 29.74 5.08
C VAL A 219 23.72 31.20 5.40
N GLY A 220 23.68 32.01 4.36
CA GLY A 220 23.20 33.38 4.43
C GLY A 220 21.75 33.29 4.85
N THR A 221 21.51 33.43 6.15
CA THR A 221 20.21 33.81 6.65
C THR A 221 19.88 35.13 6.00
N ILE A 222 19.04 35.11 4.96
CA ILE A 222 18.47 36.35 4.44
C ILE A 222 17.59 36.87 5.58
N PRO A 223 17.92 38.02 6.20
CA PRO A 223 17.00 38.63 7.13
C PRO A 223 15.76 39.01 6.31
N TYR A 224 14.63 38.37 6.60
CA TYR A 224 13.34 38.90 6.18
C TYR A 224 13.15 40.19 6.96
N GLU A 225 13.39 41.32 6.30
CA GLU A 225 12.94 42.61 6.80
C GLU A 225 11.42 42.55 6.91
N VAL A 226 10.94 42.45 8.15
CA VAL A 226 9.55 42.66 8.50
C VAL A 226 9.29 44.15 8.25
N ASN A 227 8.79 44.47 7.06
CA ASN A 227 8.23 45.79 6.76
C ASN A 227 6.91 45.93 7.51
N ASP A 228 7.00 46.23 8.81
CA ASP A 228 5.95 46.91 9.54
C ASP A 228 5.96 48.37 9.11
N GLU A 229 5.13 48.75 8.13
CA GLU A 229 4.43 50.04 8.12
C GLU A 229 3.51 50.19 6.88
N ASN A 230 2.20 50.17 7.15
CA ASN A 230 1.20 51.04 6.51
C ASN A 230 0.97 51.00 4.98
N GLY A 231 1.12 49.85 4.33
CA GLY A 231 0.62 49.64 2.97
C GLY A 231 -0.77 49.00 2.94
N LYS A 232 -1.83 49.78 2.66
CA LYS A 232 -3.17 49.26 2.29
C LYS A 232 -3.00 48.12 1.27
N PRO A 233 -3.64 46.94 1.46
CA PRO A 233 -3.60 45.90 0.44
C PRO A 233 -4.25 46.45 -0.83
N ALA A 234 -3.47 46.50 -1.91
CA ALA A 234 -4.01 46.78 -3.23
C ALA A 234 -5.06 45.70 -3.55
N PRO A 235 -6.25 46.07 -4.05
CA PRO A 235 -7.24 45.09 -4.46
C PRO A 235 -6.63 44.27 -5.60
N SER A 236 -6.38 42.99 -5.33
CA SER A 236 -5.97 42.03 -6.34
C SER A 236 -7.02 42.01 -7.44
N GLU A 237 -6.63 42.43 -8.65
CA GLU A 237 -7.48 42.34 -9.82
C GLU A 237 -7.90 40.87 -10.03
N PRO A 238 -9.19 40.58 -10.20
CA PRO A 238 -9.63 39.23 -10.50
C PRO A 238 -9.08 38.83 -11.86
N SER A 239 -8.16 37.87 -11.85
CA SER A 239 -7.60 37.23 -13.05
C SER A 239 -8.75 36.62 -13.88
N THR A 240 -9.19 37.36 -14.90
CA THR A 240 -10.23 37.04 -15.90
C THR A 240 -9.71 36.07 -16.97
N ALA A 241 -8.99 35.04 -16.57
CA ALA A 241 -8.45 34.04 -17.47
C ALA A 241 -9.05 32.67 -17.15
N LEU A 242 -10.36 32.49 -17.35
CA LEU A 242 -11.02 31.18 -17.51
C LEU A 242 -12.50 31.31 -17.95
N ALA A 243 -12.84 32.32 -18.76
CA ALA A 243 -14.13 32.36 -19.47
C ALA A 243 -13.94 31.72 -20.84
N ASN A 244 -14.20 30.41 -20.95
CA ASN A 244 -14.54 29.63 -22.16
C ASN A 244 -14.37 28.13 -21.86
N ILE A 245 -15.08 27.63 -20.85
CA ILE A 245 -15.37 26.19 -20.77
C ILE A 245 -16.81 26.07 -21.23
N ASP A 246 -16.99 25.42 -22.38
CA ASP A 246 -18.28 25.23 -23.03
C ASP A 246 -19.31 24.62 -22.06
N ASP A 247 -20.35 25.40 -21.78
CA ASP A 247 -21.51 25.14 -20.90
C ASP A 247 -22.42 23.99 -21.39
N ALA A 248 -21.95 23.18 -22.34
CA ALA A 248 -22.72 22.11 -22.98
C ALA A 248 -22.65 20.76 -22.23
N CYS A 249 -21.71 20.58 -21.30
CA CYS A 249 -21.55 19.31 -20.57
C CYS A 249 -22.24 19.24 -19.21
N ASP A 250 -22.59 20.36 -18.58
CA ASP A 250 -23.20 20.35 -17.24
C ASP A 250 -24.71 20.04 -17.25
N ALA A 251 -25.41 20.37 -18.35
CA ALA A 251 -26.83 20.05 -18.49
C ALA A 251 -27.11 18.52 -18.48
N ASP A 252 -26.19 17.72 -19.03
CA ASP A 252 -26.32 16.25 -19.05
C ASP A 252 -25.97 15.62 -17.69
N LEU A 253 -25.05 16.23 -16.92
CA LEU A 253 -24.72 15.77 -15.57
C LEU A 253 -25.89 15.96 -14.61
N VAL A 254 -26.55 17.13 -14.66
CA VAL A 254 -27.75 17.42 -13.85
C VAL A 254 -28.90 16.50 -14.23
N ARG A 255 -29.10 16.24 -15.53
CA ARG A 255 -30.13 15.29 -15.99
C ARG A 255 -29.82 13.84 -15.56
N SER A 256 -28.55 13.42 -15.58
CA SER A 256 -28.16 12.08 -15.12
C SER A 256 -28.33 11.89 -13.60
N LEU A 257 -28.08 12.93 -12.81
CA LEU A 257 -28.28 12.91 -11.36
C LEU A 257 -29.77 12.80 -11.00
N ALA A 258 -30.64 13.53 -11.71
CA ALA A 258 -32.09 13.45 -11.52
C ALA A 258 -32.65 12.06 -11.87
N GLU A 259 -32.15 11.41 -12.92
CA GLU A 259 -32.55 10.03 -13.27
C GLU A 259 -32.12 9.00 -12.21
N ILE A 260 -30.91 9.15 -11.65
CA ILE A 260 -30.41 8.27 -10.59
C ILE A 260 -31.28 8.40 -9.32
N GLU A 261 -31.66 9.63 -8.96
CA GLU A 261 -32.50 9.90 -7.79
C GLU A 261 -33.92 9.34 -7.97
N HIS A 262 -34.51 9.47 -9.17
CA HIS A 262 -35.82 8.89 -9.48
C HIS A 262 -35.80 7.35 -9.45
N LEU A 263 -34.72 6.72 -9.92
CA LEU A 263 -34.51 5.27 -9.85
C LEU A 263 -34.31 4.78 -8.41
N ALA A 264 -33.63 5.55 -7.57
CA ALA A 264 -33.44 5.22 -6.16
C ALA A 264 -34.76 5.26 -5.38
N GLY A 265 -35.59 6.28 -5.58
CA GLY A 265 -36.92 6.39 -4.96
C GLY A 265 -37.86 5.25 -5.37
N SER A 266 -37.83 4.84 -6.65
CA SER A 266 -38.64 3.74 -7.16
C SER A 266 -38.28 2.37 -6.57
N ARG A 267 -36.99 2.13 -6.28
CA ARG A 267 -36.54 0.90 -5.59
C ARG A 267 -36.96 0.87 -4.12
N PHE A 268 -36.94 2.03 -3.46
CA PHE A 268 -37.31 2.13 -2.05
C PHE A 268 -38.81 1.83 -1.83
N ASN A 269 -39.68 2.28 -2.73
CA ASN A 269 -41.11 1.99 -2.64
C ASN A 269 -41.49 0.53 -2.93
N ARG A 270 -40.72 -0.19 -3.77
CA ARG A 270 -40.95 -1.64 -3.97
C ARG A 270 -40.62 -2.46 -2.73
N LEU A 271 -39.63 -2.04 -1.94
CA LEU A 271 -39.24 -2.75 -0.71
C LEU A 271 -40.25 -2.53 0.42
N ARG A 272 -40.98 -1.40 0.45
CA ARG A 272 -42.06 -1.17 1.42
C ARG A 272 -43.37 -1.90 1.10
N GLY A 273 -43.59 -2.34 -0.14
CA GLY A 273 -44.81 -3.03 -0.56
C GLY A 273 -44.90 -4.51 -0.14
N TYR A 274 -43.82 -5.10 0.39
CA TYR A 274 -43.74 -6.53 0.74
C TYR A 274 -43.91 -6.80 2.25
N SER A 275 -44.27 -5.80 3.05
CA SER A 275 -44.68 -5.98 4.45
C SER A 275 -46.18 -5.73 4.61
N ARG A 276 -46.99 -6.68 4.14
CA ARG A 276 -48.35 -6.92 4.63
C ARG A 276 -48.58 -8.43 4.70
#